data_AF-A0A132NER0-F1
#
_entry.id   AF-A0A132NER0-F1
#
_cell.length_a   1.000
_cell.length_b   1.000
_cell.length_c   1.000
_cell.angle_alpha   90.00
_cell.angle_beta   90.00
_cell.angle_gamma   90.00
#
_symmetry.space_group_name_H-M   'P 1'
#
loop_
_entity.id
_entity.type
_entity.pdbx_description
1 polymer ?
#
loop_
_entity_poly.entity_id
_entity_poly.type
_entity_poly.pdbx_seq_one_letter_code
_entity_poly.pdbx_strand_id
1 'polypeptide(L)' 'MREVGVPIEQASRAASLTPARLLGLDGRIGSIEEGKDADLVVLDDDLEVVAVMRRGEWVREFARA' A
#
# COMPACT_ATOMS: atom_id res chain seq x y z
N MET A 1 -13.07 1.81 1.44
CA MET A 1 -13.66 0.99 2.51
C MET A 1 -14.97 1.59 3.04
N ARG A 2 -15.87 2.01 2.15
CA ARG A 2 -17.09 2.72 2.55
C ARG A 2 -18.33 1.82 2.55
N GLU A 3 -18.27 0.68 1.86
CA GLU A 3 -19.38 -0.28 1.78
C GLU A 3 -19.30 -1.43 2.81
N VAL A 4 -18.09 -1.85 3.18
CA VAL A 4 -17.87 -3.03 4.06
C VAL A 4 -17.72 -2.62 5.55
N GLY A 5 -17.55 -1.33 5.85
CA GLY A 5 -17.55 -0.79 7.22
C GLY A 5 -16.34 -1.17 8.09
N VAL A 6 -15.28 -1.70 7.49
CA VAL A 6 -14.07 -2.11 8.22
C VAL A 6 -13.09 -0.89 8.26
N PRO A 7 -12.17 -0.77 9.24
CA PRO A 7 -11.14 0.28 9.28
C PRO A 7 -10.04 0.17 8.21
N ILE A 8 -9.57 1.30 7.68
CA ILE A 8 -8.60 1.37 6.56
C ILE A 8 -7.30 0.61 6.83
N GLU A 9 -6.85 0.59 8.08
CA GLU A 9 -5.66 -0.13 8.53
C GLU A 9 -5.82 -1.64 8.36
N GLN A 10 -7.03 -2.16 8.57
CA GLN A 10 -7.32 -3.58 8.36
C GLN A 10 -7.39 -3.92 6.87
N ALA A 11 -7.95 -3.06 6.02
CA ALA A 11 -7.97 -3.28 4.57
C ALA A 11 -6.57 -3.23 4.00
N SER A 12 -5.79 -2.22 4.40
CA SER A 12 -4.40 -2.08 4.01
C SER A 12 -3.62 -3.35 4.35
N ARG A 13 -3.74 -3.84 5.60
CA ARG A 13 -3.11 -5.10 6.02
C ARG A 13 -3.56 -6.29 5.19
N ALA A 14 -4.87 -6.42 4.92
CA ALA A 14 -5.43 -7.50 4.12
C ALA A 14 -4.93 -7.48 2.67
N ALA A 15 -4.74 -6.30 2.10
CA ALA A 15 -4.26 -6.10 0.73
C ALA A 15 -2.73 -6.22 0.58
N SER A 16 -1.96 -6.08 1.67
CA SER A 16 -0.49 -6.00 1.64
C SER A 16 0.18 -7.04 2.54
N LEU A 17 0.23 -6.81 3.86
CA LEU A 17 0.97 -7.65 4.80
C LEU A 17 0.46 -9.10 4.82
N THR A 18 -0.86 -9.31 4.76
CA THR A 18 -1.45 -10.65 4.82
C THR A 18 -0.97 -11.54 3.67
N PRO A 19 -1.10 -11.16 2.38
CA PRO A 19 -0.55 -11.95 1.30
C PRO A 19 0.99 -12.04 1.33
N ALA A 20 1.69 -10.99 1.76
CA ALA A 20 3.16 -11.05 1.91
C ALA A 20 3.59 -12.13 2.91
N ARG A 21 2.93 -12.21 4.08
CA ARG A 21 3.16 -13.27 5.08
C ARG A 21 2.81 -14.65 4.56
N LEU A 22 1.68 -14.79 3.87
CA LEU A 22 1.26 -16.06 3.28
C LEU A 22 2.31 -16.61 2.30
N LEU A 23 3.02 -15.72 1.60
CA LEU A 23 4.07 -16.05 0.64
C LEU A 23 5.49 -16.07 1.24
N GLY A 24 5.65 -15.78 2.55
CA GLY A 24 6.97 -15.68 3.20
C GLY A 24 7.82 -14.51 2.69
N LEU A 25 7.19 -13.44 2.21
CA LEU A 25 7.82 -12.24 1.65
C LEU A 25 7.78 -11.03 2.60
N ASP A 26 7.21 -11.18 3.80
CA ASP A 26 6.99 -10.09 4.74
C ASP A 26 8.27 -9.53 5.36
N GLY A 27 9.41 -10.22 5.23
CA GLY A 27 10.73 -9.65 5.50
C GLY A 27 11.17 -8.59 4.48
N ARG A 28 10.52 -8.49 3.32
CA ARG A 28 10.90 -7.57 2.22
C ARG A 28 9.79 -6.63 1.78
N ILE A 29 8.51 -7.02 1.85
CA ILE A 29 7.37 -6.22 1.37
C ILE A 29 6.15 -6.35 2.30
N GLY A 30 5.11 -5.54 2.06
CA GLY A 30 3.81 -5.68 2.70
C GLY A 30 3.60 -4.81 3.96
N SER A 31 4.60 -4.06 4.39
CA SER A 31 4.48 -3.04 5.43
C SER A 31 5.57 -1.97 5.28
N ILE A 32 5.35 -0.82 5.90
CA ILE A 32 6.29 0.31 5.91
C ILE A 32 7.18 0.15 7.14
N GLU A 33 8.37 -0.41 6.94
CA GLU A 33 9.37 -0.66 7.97
C GLU A 33 10.77 -0.49 7.35
N GLU A 34 11.75 -0.10 8.16
CA GLU A 34 13.14 0.05 7.69
C GLU A 34 13.67 -1.28 7.14
N GLY A 35 14.44 -1.19 6.04
CA GLY A 35 15.05 -2.35 5.38
C GLY A 35 14.15 -3.09 4.37
N LYS A 36 12.88 -2.70 4.23
CA LYS A 36 11.95 -3.25 3.22
C LYS A 36 12.03 -2.49 1.89
N ASP A 37 11.55 -3.14 0.81
CA ASP A 37 11.40 -2.50 -0.48
C ASP A 37 10.40 -1.33 -0.35
N ALA A 38 10.78 -0.15 -0.85
CA ALA A 38 9.91 1.02 -0.89
C ALA A 38 8.87 0.91 -2.02
N ASP A 39 7.98 -0.07 -1.89
CA ASP A 39 6.80 -0.28 -2.74
C ASP A 39 5.58 0.30 -2.04
N LEU A 40 5.14 1.48 -2.49
CA LEU A 40 4.11 2.29 -1.82
C LEU A 40 3.02 2.73 -2.79
N VAL A 41 1.80 2.85 -2.29
CA VAL A 41 0.69 3.53 -2.97
C VAL A 41 0.23 4.67 -2.07
N VAL A 42 0.19 5.88 -2.61
CA VAL A 42 -0.31 7.07 -1.92
C VAL A 42 -1.76 7.27 -2.31
N LEU A 43 -2.64 7.39 -1.32
CA LEU A 43 -4.07 7.62 -1.49
C LEU A 43 -4.46 8.98 -0.90
N ASP A 44 -5.51 9.60 -1.41
CA ASP A 44 -6.15 10.75 -0.78
C ASP A 44 -7.27 10.33 0.20
N ASP A 45 -7.99 11.32 0.76
CA ASP A 45 -9.06 11.11 1.74
C ASP A 45 -10.28 10.37 1.16
N ASP A 46 -10.43 10.37 -0.16
CA ASP A 46 -11.44 9.61 -0.89
C ASP A 46 -10.95 8.21 -1.30
N LEU A 47 -9.71 7.86 -0.94
CA LEU A 47 -9.02 6.61 -1.24
C LEU A 47 -8.68 6.44 -2.74
N GLU A 48 -8.61 7.54 -3.49
CA GLU A 48 -8.16 7.55 -4.87
C GLU A 48 -6.63 7.54 -4.95
N VAL A 49 -6.08 6.90 -5.98
CA VAL A 49 -4.62 6.77 -6.12
C VAL A 49 -4.01 8.08 -6.59
N VAL A 50 -3.12 8.65 -5.78
CA VAL A 50 -2.38 9.88 -6.07
C VAL A 50 -1.02 9.57 -6.69
N ALA A 51 -0.33 8.55 -6.19
CA ALA A 51 0.99 8.16 -6.70
C ALA A 51 1.31 6.70 -6.38
N VAL A 52 2.22 6.12 -7.18
CA VAL A 52 2.78 4.79 -6.91
C VAL A 52 4.29 4.86 -6.95
N MET A 53 4.92 4.34 -5.90
CA MET A 53 6.36 4.13 -5.80
C MET A 53 6.66 2.64 -5.94
N ARG A 54 7.69 2.31 -6.71
CA ARG A 54 8.23 0.96 -6.83
C ARG A 54 9.72 1.00 -6.50
N ARG A 55 10.14 0.31 -5.45
CA ARG A 55 11.53 0.26 -4.96
C ARG A 55 12.21 1.63 -4.88
N GLY A 56 11.50 2.64 -4.40
CA GLY A 56 12.04 4.00 -4.27
C GLY A 56 11.85 4.90 -5.49
N GLU A 57 11.41 4.36 -6.63
CA GLU A 57 11.17 5.14 -7.84
C GLU A 57 9.67 5.44 -8.04
N TRP A 58 9.32 6.70 -8.27
CA TRP A 58 7.96 7.09 -8.64
C TRP A 58 7.67 6.63 -10.07
N VAL A 59 6.74 5.69 -10.25
CA VAL A 59 6.42 5.11 -11.56
C VAL A 59 5.23 5.77 -12.23
N ARG A 60 4.33 6.40 -11.45
CA ARG A 60 3.19 7.19 -11.92
C ARG A 60 2.80 8.24 -10.88
N GLU A 61 2.66 9.47 -11.34
CA GLU A 61 1.98 10.55 -10.62
C GLU A 61 0.64 10.79 -11.31
N PHE A 62 -0.45 10.71 -10.55
CA PHE A 62 -1.78 10.99 -11.05
C PHE A 62 -2.06 12.48 -10.79
N ALA A 63 -2.33 13.25 -11.84
CA ALA A 63 -2.68 14.65 -11.68
C ALA A 63 -3.95 14.77 -10.82
N ARG A 64 -3.90 15.56 -9.76
CA ARG A 64 -5.10 15.97 -9.02
C ARG A 64 -5.96 16.82 -9.96
N ALA A 65 -7.23 16.46 -10.10
CA ALA A 65 -8.25 17.35 -10.64
C ALA A 65 -8.55 18.47 -9.64
#